data_AF-A0A6M5IXU2-F1
#
_entry.id   AF-A0A6M5IXU2-F1
#
_cell.length_a   1.000
_cell.length_b   1.000
_cell.length_c   1.000
_cell.angle_alpha   90.00
_cell.angle_beta   90.00
_cell.angle_gamma   90.00
#
_symmetry.space_group_name_H-M   'P 1'
#
loop_
_entity.id
_entity.type
_entity.pdbx_description
1 polymer ?
#
loop_
_entity_poly.entity_id
_entity_poly.type
_entity_poly.pdbx_seq_one_letter_code
_entity_poly.pdbx_strand_id
1 'polypeptide(L)'
;MLDTRDSPIPSPALLKVLDGAVDLHVHSGPSPFPRRLDHVEASYDAARINMRAILIKSHHHNTVMDLLAMKELLKDAPTPAYGGVALNSEVGGVNPSAVAVTIQMGGRAVWGPTVSAGQHIRAHSHDDGFPTAGSNLEEKEETIWAEDGTVSPEAVRVTQLVAEAGIMLSGGHLDAESMKALFATAQENGVRRLLLHHPDFIINASEGDVEEMLRYGAFVEHEMSMYHPAVPAPGFPIQQLVDWIERVGPERTVIDSDLGQKTNPLPVDGYIYVIQQLLDHGVKEKDVRQMICRNTAFLLGLEESA
;
A
#
# COMPACT_ATOMS: atom_id res chain seq x y z
N MET A 1 10.56 18.98 -13.79
CA MET A 1 10.92 19.64 -12.53
C MET A 1 9.63 19.73 -11.74
N LEU A 2 9.49 18.94 -10.68
CA LEU A 2 8.27 18.86 -9.88
C LEU A 2 7.94 20.25 -9.32
N ASP A 3 6.69 20.68 -9.39
CA ASP A 3 6.25 21.95 -8.81
C ASP A 3 6.12 21.80 -7.29
N THR A 4 7.19 22.15 -6.57
CA THR A 4 7.29 22.04 -5.10
C THR A 4 7.03 23.38 -4.39
N ARG A 5 6.45 24.37 -5.08
CA ARG A 5 6.35 25.76 -4.56
C ARG A 5 5.49 25.89 -3.30
N ASP A 6 4.63 24.90 -3.03
CA ASP A 6 3.75 24.85 -1.86
C ASP A 6 4.15 23.75 -0.85
N SER A 7 5.27 23.04 -1.07
CA SER A 7 5.71 21.97 -0.17
C SER A 7 6.33 22.57 1.11
N PRO A 8 5.93 22.14 2.32
CA PRO A 8 6.55 22.60 3.56
C PRO A 8 8.06 22.29 3.57
N ILE A 9 8.89 23.27 3.96
CA ILE A 9 10.33 23.08 4.08
C ILE A 9 10.59 22.28 5.37
N PRO A 10 11.06 21.02 5.29
CA PRO A 10 11.27 20.20 6.47
C PRO A 10 12.47 20.69 7.28
N SER A 11 12.37 20.61 8.61
CA SER A 11 13.51 20.91 9.48
C SER A 11 14.61 19.84 9.35
N PRO A 12 15.89 20.16 9.64
CA PRO A 12 16.94 19.14 9.67
C PRO A 12 16.67 17.98 10.63
N ALA A 13 15.94 18.23 11.72
CA ALA A 13 15.54 17.20 12.67
C ALA A 13 14.51 16.24 12.06
N LEU A 14 13.49 16.77 11.39
CA LEU A 14 12.49 15.96 10.69
C LEU A 14 13.13 15.13 9.57
N LEU A 15 14.04 15.72 8.78
CA LEU A 15 14.77 15.00 7.74
C LEU A 15 15.55 13.80 8.29
N LYS A 16 16.14 13.91 9.49
CA LYS A 16 16.81 12.79 10.15
C LYS A 16 15.84 11.67 10.55
N VAL A 17 14.60 12.00 10.92
CA VAL A 17 13.56 11.02 11.22
C VAL A 17 13.11 10.29 9.95
N LEU A 18 12.95 11.03 8.84
CA LEU A 18 12.51 10.52 7.54
C LEU A 18 13.59 9.74 6.77
N ASP A 19 14.87 9.97 7.08
CA ASP A 19 16.01 9.34 6.40
C ASP A 19 15.91 7.81 6.40
N GLY A 20 15.93 7.23 5.19
CA GLY A 20 15.84 5.78 4.97
C GLY A 20 14.43 5.21 5.05
N ALA A 21 13.37 6.03 5.04
CA ALA A 21 11.99 5.56 4.94
C ALA A 21 11.75 4.72 3.68
N VAL A 22 10.78 3.82 3.75
CA VAL A 22 10.32 2.99 2.63
C VAL A 22 8.82 3.20 2.51
N ASP A 23 8.36 3.59 1.32
CA ASP A 23 6.94 3.78 1.02
C ASP A 23 6.40 2.58 0.23
N LEU A 24 5.47 1.84 0.82
CA LEU A 24 4.88 0.62 0.26
C LEU A 24 3.71 0.89 -0.70
N HIS A 25 3.24 2.13 -0.80
CA HIS A 25 1.97 2.42 -1.46
C HIS A 25 2.01 3.69 -2.31
N VAL A 26 2.88 3.69 -3.33
CA VAL A 26 2.98 4.83 -4.26
C VAL A 26 2.16 4.59 -5.51
N HIS A 27 1.38 5.59 -5.90
CA HIS A 27 0.58 5.60 -7.12
C HIS A 27 1.14 6.55 -8.20
N SER A 28 2.18 6.10 -8.87
CA SER A 28 2.72 6.75 -10.09
C SER A 28 2.10 6.19 -11.37
N GLY A 29 2.17 6.94 -12.47
CA GLY A 29 1.70 6.51 -13.80
C GLY A 29 2.71 5.61 -14.54
N PRO A 30 2.28 4.89 -15.58
CA PRO A 30 0.96 4.97 -16.24
C PRO A 30 -0.18 4.34 -15.43
N SER A 31 -1.41 4.83 -15.60
CA SER A 31 -2.60 4.28 -14.92
C SER A 31 -3.89 4.86 -15.53
N PRO A 32 -4.99 4.09 -15.60
CA PRO A 32 -6.33 4.61 -15.90
C PRO A 32 -6.79 5.72 -14.95
N PHE A 33 -6.42 5.65 -13.67
CA PHE A 33 -6.53 6.79 -12.76
C PHE A 33 -5.43 7.82 -13.08
N PRO A 34 -5.77 9.10 -13.34
CA PRO A 34 -4.79 10.14 -13.65
C PRO A 34 -3.75 10.31 -12.54
N ARG A 35 -2.47 10.29 -12.91
CA ARG A 35 -1.35 10.42 -11.97
C ARG A 35 -0.63 11.76 -12.12
N ARG A 36 -0.03 12.22 -11.02
CA ARG A 36 0.73 13.47 -10.93
C ARG A 36 2.19 13.32 -11.38
N LEU A 37 2.68 12.08 -11.38
CA LEU A 37 4.08 11.72 -11.59
C LEU A 37 4.18 10.35 -12.27
N ASP A 38 5.21 10.17 -13.09
CA ASP A 38 5.62 8.84 -13.59
C ASP A 38 6.55 8.11 -12.59
N HIS A 39 6.97 6.87 -12.90
CA HIS A 39 7.84 6.08 -12.02
C HIS A 39 9.21 6.73 -11.77
N VAL A 40 9.77 7.46 -12.74
CA VAL A 40 11.06 8.14 -12.59
C VAL A 40 10.89 9.35 -11.70
N GLU A 41 9.87 10.16 -11.95
CA GLU A 41 9.51 11.30 -11.11
C GLU A 41 9.21 10.88 -9.67
N ALA A 42 8.56 9.73 -9.45
CA ALA A 42 8.38 9.14 -8.12
C ALA A 42 9.70 8.89 -7.40
N SER A 43 10.67 8.32 -8.11
CA SER A 43 12.01 8.06 -7.57
C SER A 43 12.74 9.36 -7.17
N TYR A 44 12.62 10.41 -7.99
CA TYR A 44 13.16 11.73 -7.67
C TYR A 44 12.42 12.42 -6.53
N ASP A 45 11.09 12.26 -6.44
CA ASP A 45 10.33 12.77 -5.30
C ASP A 45 10.82 12.13 -4.00
N ALA A 46 10.88 10.79 -3.95
CA ALA A 46 11.35 10.02 -2.81
C ALA A 46 12.77 10.40 -2.34
N ALA A 47 13.66 10.78 -3.27
CA ALA A 47 15.03 11.21 -2.95
C ALA A 47 15.10 12.53 -2.18
N ARG A 48 14.03 13.36 -2.21
CA ARG A 48 13.97 14.64 -1.46
C ARG A 48 14.12 14.44 0.06
N ILE A 49 13.77 13.27 0.58
CA ILE A 49 13.93 12.90 1.99
C ILE A 49 14.82 11.65 2.18
N ASN A 50 15.61 11.30 1.16
CA ASN A 50 16.50 10.14 1.16
C ASN A 50 15.80 8.82 1.53
N MET A 51 14.63 8.56 0.92
CA MET A 51 13.96 7.26 1.06
C MET A 51 14.87 6.13 0.54
N ARG A 52 14.79 4.97 1.20
CA ARG A 52 15.52 3.77 0.82
C ARG A 52 14.89 3.06 -0.38
N ALA A 53 13.57 3.09 -0.50
CA ALA A 53 12.84 2.44 -1.59
C ALA A 53 11.38 2.94 -1.67
N ILE A 54 10.77 2.73 -2.83
CA ILE A 54 9.33 2.89 -3.05
C ILE A 54 8.74 1.65 -3.72
N LEU A 55 7.49 1.30 -3.39
CA LEU A 55 6.72 0.24 -4.04
C LEU A 55 5.58 0.87 -4.83
N ILE A 56 5.59 0.63 -6.14
CA ILE A 56 4.63 1.16 -7.08
C ILE A 56 3.44 0.20 -7.20
N LYS A 57 2.26 0.73 -6.90
CA LYS A 57 0.99 0.02 -7.02
C LYS A 57 0.14 0.58 -8.16
N SER A 58 -0.45 -0.32 -8.93
CA SER A 58 -1.56 -0.02 -9.84
C SER A 58 -2.74 -0.90 -9.45
N HIS A 59 -3.95 -0.37 -9.60
CA HIS A 59 -5.17 -1.16 -9.51
C HIS A 59 -5.39 -2.02 -10.76
N HIS A 60 -4.79 -1.68 -11.90
CA HIS A 60 -5.26 -2.22 -13.18
C HIS A 60 -4.26 -3.14 -13.87
N HIS A 61 -3.01 -3.20 -13.40
CA HIS A 61 -1.96 -3.96 -14.09
C HIS A 61 -0.76 -4.28 -13.19
N ASN A 62 0.11 -5.15 -13.68
CA ASN A 62 1.37 -5.52 -13.04
C ASN A 62 2.44 -4.44 -13.26
N THR A 63 2.79 -3.70 -12.21
CA THR A 63 3.73 -2.56 -12.28
C THR A 63 5.18 -2.99 -12.47
N VAL A 64 5.51 -4.27 -12.24
CA VAL A 64 6.86 -4.79 -12.54
C VAL A 64 7.15 -4.69 -14.03
N MET A 65 6.13 -4.86 -14.89
CA MET A 65 6.29 -4.73 -16.34
C MET A 65 6.68 -3.32 -16.75
N ASP A 66 6.08 -2.30 -16.12
CA ASP A 66 6.41 -0.90 -16.39
C ASP A 66 7.84 -0.57 -15.98
N LEU A 67 8.24 -0.99 -14.78
CA LEU A 67 9.60 -0.77 -14.25
C LEU A 67 10.66 -1.43 -15.15
N LEU A 68 10.39 -2.64 -15.64
CA LEU A 68 11.29 -3.34 -16.57
C LEU A 68 11.32 -2.67 -17.95
N ALA A 69 10.18 -2.19 -18.46
CA ALA A 69 10.11 -1.45 -19.72
C ALA A 69 10.85 -0.10 -19.63
N MET A 70 10.81 0.55 -18.46
CA MET A 70 11.46 1.83 -18.18
C MET A 70 12.88 1.70 -17.62
N LYS A 71 13.48 0.50 -17.64
CA LYS A 71 14.78 0.21 -17.01
C LYS A 71 15.88 1.23 -17.35
N GLU A 72 15.98 1.66 -18.61
CA GLU A 72 17.01 2.63 -19.03
C GLU A 72 16.78 4.05 -18.49
N LEU A 73 15.54 4.42 -18.19
CA LEU A 73 15.21 5.70 -17.55
C LEU A 73 15.42 5.61 -16.03
N LEU A 74 15.12 4.44 -15.45
CA LEU A 74 15.23 4.20 -14.01
C LEU A 74 16.67 3.93 -13.54
N LYS A 75 17.60 3.58 -14.45
CA LYS A 75 19.00 3.31 -14.08
C LYS A 75 19.70 4.48 -13.39
N ASP A 76 19.32 5.70 -13.74
CA ASP A 76 19.87 6.96 -13.20
C ASP A 76 18.92 7.59 -12.16
N ALA A 77 17.81 6.93 -11.85
CA ALA A 77 16.86 7.40 -10.87
C ALA A 77 17.39 7.13 -9.44
N PRO A 78 17.31 8.11 -8.53
CA PRO A 78 18.07 8.09 -7.26
C PRO A 78 17.53 7.10 -6.22
N THR A 79 16.23 6.81 -6.25
CA THR A 79 15.56 5.91 -5.30
C THR A 79 15.11 4.63 -6.00
N PRO A 80 15.47 3.44 -5.50
CA PRO A 80 14.99 2.17 -6.05
C PRO A 80 13.46 2.05 -6.00
N ALA A 81 12.86 1.67 -7.13
CA ALA A 81 11.43 1.39 -7.24
C ALA A 81 11.17 -0.11 -7.44
N TYR A 82 10.16 -0.62 -6.74
CA TYR A 82 9.70 -2.00 -6.82
C TYR A 82 8.24 -2.05 -7.28
N GLY A 83 7.79 -3.19 -7.79
CA GLY A 83 6.43 -3.36 -8.29
C GLY A 83 5.75 -4.62 -7.76
N GLY A 84 4.50 -4.78 -8.14
CA GLY A 84 3.66 -5.91 -7.77
C GLY A 84 2.41 -5.99 -8.65
N VAL A 85 1.42 -6.78 -8.20
CA VAL A 85 0.15 -6.94 -8.92
C VAL A 85 -1.03 -6.93 -7.95
N ALA A 86 -2.07 -6.15 -8.27
CA ALA A 86 -3.36 -6.20 -7.59
C ALA A 86 -4.31 -7.10 -8.37
N LEU A 87 -4.95 -8.05 -7.69
CA LEU A 87 -5.75 -9.13 -8.27
C LEU A 87 -7.17 -8.68 -8.62
N ASN A 88 -7.28 -7.61 -9.40
CA ASN A 88 -8.54 -7.10 -9.95
C ASN A 88 -8.88 -7.79 -11.28
N SER A 89 -10.10 -7.56 -11.76
CA SER A 89 -10.64 -8.19 -12.96
C SER A 89 -9.80 -7.97 -14.23
N GLU A 90 -9.08 -6.84 -14.32
CA GLU A 90 -8.19 -6.47 -15.43
C GLU A 90 -7.01 -7.43 -15.61
N VAL A 91 -6.58 -8.10 -14.53
CA VAL A 91 -5.52 -9.13 -14.57
C VAL A 91 -6.09 -10.55 -14.47
N GLY A 92 -7.41 -10.69 -14.58
CA GLY A 92 -8.13 -11.95 -14.48
C GLY A 92 -8.51 -12.35 -13.06
N GLY A 93 -8.62 -11.38 -12.14
CA GLY A 93 -9.07 -11.60 -10.76
C GLY A 93 -8.03 -12.28 -9.89
N VAL A 94 -8.49 -13.13 -8.97
CA VAL A 94 -7.63 -13.97 -8.12
C VAL A 94 -6.92 -15.02 -8.97
N ASN A 95 -5.83 -14.60 -9.63
CA ASN A 95 -5.18 -15.33 -10.72
C ASN A 95 -3.76 -15.79 -10.35
N PRO A 96 -3.55 -17.09 -10.06
CA PRO A 96 -2.22 -17.63 -9.75
C PRO A 96 -1.19 -17.44 -10.87
N SER A 97 -1.63 -17.41 -12.13
CA SER A 97 -0.72 -17.24 -13.27
C SER A 97 -0.17 -15.81 -13.33
N ALA A 98 -1.01 -14.80 -13.06
CA ALA A 98 -0.58 -13.40 -12.97
C ALA A 98 0.43 -13.20 -11.83
N VAL A 99 0.19 -13.86 -10.68
CA VAL A 99 1.12 -13.86 -9.54
C VAL A 99 2.45 -14.52 -9.90
N ALA A 100 2.43 -15.69 -10.54
CA ALA A 100 3.63 -16.40 -10.96
C ALA A 100 4.49 -15.55 -11.92
N VAL A 101 3.88 -14.89 -12.91
CA VAL A 101 4.61 -13.98 -13.81
C VAL A 101 5.21 -12.80 -13.03
N THR A 102 4.44 -12.21 -12.11
CA THR A 102 4.90 -11.10 -11.27
C THR A 102 6.12 -11.49 -10.45
N ILE A 103 6.10 -12.66 -9.81
CA ILE A 103 7.23 -13.20 -9.04
C ILE A 103 8.45 -13.42 -9.94
N GLN A 104 8.27 -14.08 -11.10
CA GLN A 104 9.38 -14.37 -12.03
C GLN A 104 10.03 -13.10 -12.58
N MET A 105 9.29 -12.00 -12.67
CA MET A 105 9.80 -10.69 -13.08
C MET A 105 10.45 -9.89 -11.93
N GLY A 106 10.41 -10.40 -10.70
CA GLY A 106 11.03 -9.76 -9.53
C GLY A 106 10.08 -8.88 -8.71
N GLY A 107 8.77 -9.07 -8.82
CA GLY A 107 7.77 -8.36 -8.01
C GLY A 107 7.93 -8.64 -6.51
N ARG A 108 7.49 -7.67 -5.69
CA ARG A 108 7.63 -7.68 -4.23
C ARG A 108 6.31 -7.67 -3.47
N ALA A 109 5.18 -7.57 -4.17
CA ALA A 109 3.88 -7.55 -3.55
C ALA A 109 2.81 -8.17 -4.43
N VAL A 110 1.85 -8.80 -3.77
CA VAL A 110 0.55 -9.17 -4.32
C VAL A 110 -0.51 -8.52 -3.43
N TRP A 111 -1.42 -7.78 -4.05
CA TRP A 111 -2.61 -7.29 -3.38
C TRP A 111 -3.80 -8.12 -3.83
N GLY A 112 -4.68 -8.49 -2.91
CA GLY A 112 -6.00 -9.02 -3.24
C GLY A 112 -6.83 -8.04 -4.08
N PRO A 113 -8.07 -8.40 -4.42
CA PRO A 113 -8.98 -7.48 -5.09
C PRO A 113 -9.05 -6.13 -4.36
N THR A 114 -9.03 -5.04 -5.13
CA THR A 114 -9.12 -3.66 -4.64
C THR A 114 -10.37 -3.01 -5.23
N VAL A 115 -10.27 -2.39 -6.40
CA VAL A 115 -11.40 -1.82 -7.14
C VAL A 115 -12.44 -2.88 -7.52
N SER A 116 -11.98 -4.11 -7.79
CA SER A 116 -12.85 -5.28 -7.99
C SER A 116 -13.37 -5.92 -6.71
N ALA A 117 -13.04 -5.44 -5.51
CA ALA A 117 -13.58 -6.05 -4.29
C ALA A 117 -15.05 -5.62 -4.07
N GLY A 118 -15.93 -6.55 -3.71
CA GLY A 118 -17.33 -6.24 -3.42
C GLY A 118 -17.50 -5.15 -2.35
N GLN A 119 -16.61 -5.12 -1.35
CA GLN A 119 -16.61 -4.08 -0.32
C GLN A 119 -16.28 -2.69 -0.88
N HIS A 120 -15.29 -2.59 -1.77
CA HIS A 120 -14.97 -1.35 -2.47
C HIS A 120 -16.15 -0.89 -3.33
N ILE A 121 -16.70 -1.78 -4.17
CA ILE A 121 -17.86 -1.47 -5.03
C ILE A 121 -19.05 -0.93 -4.21
N ARG A 122 -19.30 -1.51 -3.02
CA ARG A 122 -20.34 -1.02 -2.11
C ARG A 122 -20.01 0.34 -1.51
N ALA A 123 -18.77 0.56 -1.04
CA ALA A 123 -18.33 1.82 -0.46
C ALA A 123 -18.47 2.99 -1.47
N HIS A 124 -18.07 2.76 -2.72
CA HIS A 124 -18.08 3.74 -3.80
C HIS A 124 -19.41 3.79 -4.59
N SER A 125 -20.49 3.21 -4.06
CA SER A 125 -21.84 3.35 -4.64
C SER A 125 -22.43 4.76 -4.49
N HIS A 126 -21.76 5.62 -3.72
CA HIS A 126 -22.05 7.04 -3.52
C HIS A 126 -20.74 7.82 -3.68
N ASP A 127 -20.79 9.08 -4.16
CA ASP A 127 -19.59 9.91 -4.37
C ASP A 127 -18.89 10.19 -3.03
N ASP A 128 -17.71 9.59 -2.83
CA ASP A 128 -16.95 9.58 -1.58
C ASP A 128 -15.49 10.03 -1.75
N GLY A 129 -15.16 10.57 -2.93
CA GLY A 129 -13.85 11.16 -3.22
C GLY A 129 -12.78 10.20 -3.76
N PHE A 130 -13.10 8.92 -4.00
CA PHE A 130 -12.16 8.01 -4.67
C PHE A 130 -11.92 8.42 -6.15
N PRO A 131 -10.69 8.27 -6.68
CA PRO A 131 -10.40 8.68 -8.05
C PRO A 131 -11.28 7.97 -9.09
N THR A 132 -11.90 8.73 -9.99
CA THR A 132 -12.61 8.16 -11.14
C THR A 132 -11.63 7.77 -12.24
N ALA A 133 -11.84 6.62 -12.88
CA ALA A 133 -11.09 6.21 -14.05
C ALA A 133 -11.30 7.20 -15.20
N GLY A 134 -10.24 7.51 -15.94
CA GLY A 134 -10.34 8.34 -17.16
C GLY A 134 -11.03 7.64 -18.34
N SER A 135 -11.45 6.39 -18.18
CA SER A 135 -12.03 5.52 -19.20
C SER A 135 -13.05 4.56 -18.59
N ASN A 136 -14.02 4.11 -19.39
CA ASN A 136 -14.92 3.01 -19.00
C ASN A 136 -14.13 1.70 -19.01
N LEU A 137 -13.85 1.16 -17.82
CA LEU A 137 -13.26 -0.16 -17.65
C LEU A 137 -14.38 -1.21 -17.53
N GLU A 138 -14.13 -2.42 -18.04
CA GLU A 138 -15.04 -3.56 -17.94
C GLU A 138 -14.86 -4.30 -16.60
N GLU A 139 -14.77 -3.52 -15.52
CA GLU A 139 -14.44 -3.99 -14.18
C GLU A 139 -15.55 -4.90 -13.62
N LYS A 140 -15.15 -5.96 -12.94
CA LYS A 140 -16.06 -6.94 -12.32
C LYS A 140 -15.72 -7.16 -10.86
N GLU A 141 -16.72 -7.56 -10.10
CA GLU A 141 -16.51 -8.02 -8.73
C GLU A 141 -15.72 -9.33 -8.72
N GLU A 142 -14.68 -9.38 -7.90
CA GLU A 142 -13.79 -10.52 -7.68
C GLU A 142 -13.84 -10.94 -6.21
N THR A 143 -13.79 -12.25 -5.98
CA THR A 143 -13.92 -12.85 -4.65
C THR A 143 -12.86 -13.92 -4.41
N ILE A 144 -12.50 -14.13 -3.15
CA ILE A 144 -11.62 -15.23 -2.72
C ILE A 144 -12.40 -16.50 -2.38
N TRP A 145 -13.73 -16.46 -2.41
CA TRP A 145 -14.60 -17.57 -2.03
C TRP A 145 -14.93 -18.46 -3.23
N ALA A 146 -14.98 -19.77 -3.00
CA ALA A 146 -15.61 -20.73 -3.89
C ALA A 146 -17.13 -20.78 -3.67
N GLU A 147 -17.85 -21.46 -4.56
CA GLU A 147 -19.31 -21.62 -4.47
C GLU A 147 -19.78 -22.31 -3.18
N ASP A 148 -18.93 -23.14 -2.56
CA ASP A 148 -19.22 -23.85 -1.32
C ASP A 148 -18.90 -23.04 -0.05
N GLY A 149 -18.45 -21.80 -0.19
CA GLY A 149 -18.09 -20.91 0.92
C GLY A 149 -16.70 -21.14 1.51
N THR A 150 -15.88 -22.01 0.90
CA THR A 150 -14.46 -22.16 1.26
C THR A 150 -13.57 -21.18 0.49
N VAL A 151 -12.32 -20.98 0.95
CA VAL A 151 -11.34 -20.20 0.19
C VAL A 151 -11.02 -20.94 -1.12
N SER A 152 -11.10 -20.24 -2.24
CA SER A 152 -10.98 -20.84 -3.57
C SER A 152 -9.62 -21.50 -3.80
N PRO A 153 -9.53 -22.56 -4.63
CA PRO A 153 -8.26 -23.18 -4.99
C PRO A 153 -7.25 -22.17 -5.56
N GLU A 154 -7.72 -21.18 -6.30
CA GLU A 154 -6.92 -20.08 -6.83
C GLU A 154 -6.36 -19.20 -5.72
N ALA A 155 -7.18 -18.77 -4.75
CA ALA A 155 -6.73 -17.98 -3.61
C ALA A 155 -5.70 -18.76 -2.77
N VAL A 156 -5.96 -20.04 -2.49
CA VAL A 156 -5.00 -20.93 -1.82
C VAL A 156 -3.68 -20.97 -2.61
N ARG A 157 -3.73 -21.18 -3.93
CA ARG A 157 -2.51 -21.26 -4.74
C ARG A 157 -1.75 -19.93 -4.77
N VAL A 158 -2.44 -18.79 -4.79
CA VAL A 158 -1.81 -17.46 -4.65
C VAL A 158 -1.02 -17.37 -3.34
N THR A 159 -1.61 -17.76 -2.21
CA THR A 159 -0.90 -17.69 -0.92
C THR A 159 0.33 -18.60 -0.88
N GLN A 160 0.28 -19.79 -1.50
CA GLN A 160 1.44 -20.68 -1.64
C GLN A 160 2.56 -20.06 -2.47
N LEU A 161 2.23 -19.48 -3.63
CA LEU A 161 3.20 -18.80 -4.48
C LEU A 161 3.87 -17.63 -3.75
N VAL A 162 3.09 -16.85 -3.00
CA VAL A 162 3.62 -15.73 -2.22
C VAL A 162 4.51 -16.22 -1.08
N ALA A 163 4.15 -17.31 -0.39
CA ALA A 163 4.98 -17.92 0.64
C ALA A 163 6.30 -18.45 0.07
N GLU A 164 6.24 -19.19 -1.05
CA GLU A 164 7.42 -19.71 -1.77
C GLU A 164 8.37 -18.59 -2.20
N ALA A 165 7.84 -17.45 -2.68
CA ALA A 165 8.63 -16.30 -3.10
C ALA A 165 9.10 -15.41 -1.93
N GLY A 166 8.46 -15.52 -0.76
CA GLY A 166 8.74 -14.68 0.39
C GLY A 166 8.40 -13.19 0.18
N ILE A 167 7.38 -12.88 -0.61
CA ILE A 167 6.97 -11.48 -0.90
C ILE A 167 5.76 -11.06 -0.07
N MET A 168 5.39 -9.78 -0.15
CA MET A 168 4.24 -9.25 0.60
C MET A 168 2.91 -9.72 0.01
N LEU A 169 1.97 -10.07 0.89
CA LEU A 169 0.56 -10.26 0.57
C LEU A 169 -0.29 -9.24 1.34
N SER A 170 -1.12 -8.50 0.63
CA SER A 170 -2.17 -7.68 1.20
C SER A 170 -3.53 -8.22 0.75
N GLY A 171 -4.55 -8.05 1.60
CA GLY A 171 -5.93 -8.39 1.23
C GLY A 171 -6.57 -7.39 0.27
N GLY A 172 -5.90 -6.29 -0.06
CA GLY A 172 -6.48 -5.23 -0.88
C GLY A 172 -7.66 -4.57 -0.16
N HIS A 173 -8.82 -4.51 -0.82
CA HIS A 173 -10.05 -3.93 -0.27
C HIS A 173 -11.13 -4.99 -0.02
N LEU A 174 -10.74 -6.25 0.22
CA LEU A 174 -11.69 -7.28 0.66
C LEU A 174 -12.39 -6.84 1.97
N ASP A 175 -13.61 -7.34 2.20
CA ASP A 175 -14.24 -7.19 3.52
C ASP A 175 -13.48 -7.96 4.61
N ALA A 176 -13.80 -7.64 5.87
CA ALA A 176 -13.10 -8.20 7.03
C ALA A 176 -13.19 -9.74 7.09
N GLU A 177 -14.32 -10.36 6.75
CA GLU A 177 -14.45 -11.82 6.76
C GLU A 177 -13.55 -12.47 5.72
N SER A 178 -13.60 -11.97 4.49
CA SER A 178 -12.78 -12.44 3.37
C SER A 178 -11.29 -12.24 3.66
N MET A 179 -10.90 -11.12 4.26
CA MET A 179 -9.51 -10.83 4.59
C MET A 179 -8.98 -11.73 5.71
N LYS A 180 -9.78 -11.98 6.75
CA LYS A 180 -9.42 -12.94 7.81
C LYS A 180 -9.22 -14.35 7.26
N ALA A 181 -10.10 -14.81 6.38
CA ALA A 181 -9.96 -16.11 5.74
C ALA A 181 -8.72 -16.20 4.85
N LEU A 182 -8.42 -15.15 4.08
CA LEU A 182 -7.22 -15.06 3.26
C LEU A 182 -5.95 -15.08 4.14
N PHE A 183 -5.92 -14.33 5.23
CA PHE A 183 -4.76 -14.26 6.13
C PHE A 183 -4.54 -15.55 6.93
N ALA A 184 -5.61 -16.20 7.38
CA ALA A 184 -5.52 -17.54 7.97
C ALA A 184 -4.90 -18.54 6.98
N THR A 185 -5.44 -18.59 5.76
CA THR A 185 -4.90 -19.44 4.67
C THR A 185 -3.44 -19.12 4.35
N ALA A 186 -3.10 -17.82 4.32
CA ALA A 186 -1.74 -17.37 4.04
C ALA A 186 -0.76 -17.76 5.14
N GLN A 187 -1.16 -17.62 6.40
CA GLN A 187 -0.36 -18.07 7.55
C GLN A 187 -0.12 -19.59 7.49
N GLU A 188 -1.16 -20.39 7.23
CA GLU A 188 -1.04 -21.84 7.09
C GLU A 188 -0.06 -22.26 5.99
N ASN A 189 -0.04 -21.51 4.88
CA ASN A 189 0.91 -21.74 3.78
C ASN A 189 2.30 -21.12 4.01
N GLY A 190 2.51 -20.39 5.12
CA GLY A 190 3.82 -19.87 5.53
C GLY A 190 4.15 -18.45 5.03
N VAL A 191 3.15 -17.65 4.63
CA VAL A 191 3.35 -16.23 4.31
C VAL A 191 3.74 -15.46 5.57
N ARG A 192 4.86 -14.72 5.51
CA ARG A 192 5.41 -13.97 6.66
C ARG A 192 5.17 -12.46 6.61
N ARG A 193 4.78 -11.95 5.45
CA ARG A 193 4.67 -10.51 5.14
C ARG A 193 3.23 -10.21 4.77
N LEU A 194 2.39 -10.06 5.79
CA LEU A 194 0.96 -9.79 5.66
C LEU A 194 0.69 -8.32 5.98
N LEU A 195 -0.12 -7.67 5.16
CA LEU A 195 -0.46 -6.25 5.29
C LEU A 195 -1.97 -6.02 5.18
N LEU A 196 -2.54 -5.40 6.20
CA LEU A 196 -3.92 -4.93 6.27
C LEU A 196 -3.97 -3.46 5.86
N HIS A 197 -4.54 -3.17 4.69
CA HIS A 197 -4.70 -1.79 4.19
C HIS A 197 -5.79 -1.04 4.96
N HIS A 198 -5.52 0.20 5.37
CA HIS A 198 -6.48 1.20 5.88
C HIS A 198 -7.76 0.65 6.55
N PRO A 199 -7.66 -0.02 7.73
CA PRO A 199 -8.79 -0.72 8.35
C PRO A 199 -9.98 0.18 8.70
N ASP A 200 -9.74 1.47 8.93
CA ASP A 200 -10.72 2.49 9.30
C ASP A 200 -11.31 3.27 8.11
N PHE A 201 -11.04 2.85 6.87
CA PHE A 201 -11.61 3.42 5.67
C PHE A 201 -12.46 2.40 4.89
N ILE A 202 -11.98 1.88 3.76
CA ILE A 202 -12.80 1.05 2.84
C ILE A 202 -13.17 -0.30 3.48
N ILE A 203 -12.22 -0.92 4.18
CA ILE A 203 -12.46 -2.23 4.81
C ILE A 203 -13.50 -2.09 5.92
N ASN A 204 -13.47 -0.97 6.65
CA ASN A 204 -14.32 -0.71 7.81
C ASN A 204 -14.30 -1.89 8.80
N ALA A 205 -13.09 -2.41 9.06
CA ALA A 205 -12.87 -3.55 9.94
C ALA A 205 -13.18 -3.14 11.39
N SER A 206 -13.89 -4.00 12.11
CA SER A 206 -14.08 -3.77 13.53
C SER A 206 -12.76 -3.94 14.28
N GLU A 207 -12.73 -3.39 15.48
CA GLU A 207 -11.68 -3.61 16.47
C GLU A 207 -11.28 -5.08 16.62
N GLY A 208 -12.27 -5.97 16.79
CA GLY A 208 -12.04 -7.40 16.94
C GLY A 208 -11.51 -8.06 15.67
N ASP A 209 -11.86 -7.54 14.49
CA ASP A 209 -11.34 -8.03 13.22
C ASP A 209 -9.85 -7.69 13.06
N VAL A 210 -9.44 -6.46 13.43
CA VAL A 210 -8.04 -6.05 13.42
C VAL A 210 -7.22 -6.90 14.38
N GLU A 211 -7.70 -7.10 15.61
CA GLU A 211 -7.04 -7.97 16.60
C GLU A 211 -6.91 -9.42 16.11
N GLU A 212 -7.87 -9.92 15.33
CA GLU A 212 -7.77 -11.24 14.72
C GLU A 212 -6.72 -11.29 13.61
N MET A 213 -6.71 -10.30 12.72
CA MET A 213 -5.73 -10.23 11.64
C MET A 213 -4.29 -10.07 12.17
N LEU A 214 -4.10 -9.35 13.27
CA LEU A 214 -2.82 -9.26 13.98
C LEU A 214 -2.33 -10.63 14.48
N ARG A 215 -3.22 -11.55 14.89
CA ARG A 215 -2.85 -12.91 15.31
C ARG A 215 -2.29 -13.75 14.16
N TYR A 216 -2.64 -13.45 12.92
CA TYR A 216 -2.03 -14.07 11.74
C TYR A 216 -0.65 -13.49 11.41
N GLY A 217 -0.22 -12.43 12.11
CA GLY A 217 1.07 -11.77 11.91
C GLY A 217 1.03 -10.58 10.96
N ALA A 218 -0.17 -10.08 10.63
CA ALA A 218 -0.34 -8.91 9.79
C ALA A 218 0.23 -7.63 10.43
N PHE A 219 0.64 -6.70 9.57
CA PHE A 219 0.87 -5.30 9.90
C PHE A 219 -0.35 -4.49 9.47
N VAL A 220 -0.63 -3.41 10.18
CA VAL A 220 -1.73 -2.48 9.89
C VAL A 220 -1.16 -1.25 9.20
N GLU A 221 -1.64 -0.96 8.01
CA GLU A 221 -1.26 0.20 7.22
C GLU A 221 -2.21 1.37 7.46
N HIS A 222 -1.64 2.54 7.68
CA HIS A 222 -2.36 3.81 7.69
C HIS A 222 -1.78 4.75 6.64
N GLU A 223 -2.64 5.24 5.78
CA GLU A 223 -2.23 5.97 4.59
C GLU A 223 -2.29 7.47 4.80
N MET A 224 -1.21 8.17 4.48
CA MET A 224 -1.08 9.61 4.69
C MET A 224 -2.12 10.42 3.92
N SER A 225 -2.58 9.91 2.78
CA SER A 225 -3.62 10.56 1.99
C SER A 225 -4.92 10.75 2.78
N MET A 226 -5.21 9.89 3.77
CA MET A 226 -6.41 9.99 4.60
C MET A 226 -6.35 11.12 5.63
N TYR A 227 -5.14 11.55 6.01
CA TYR A 227 -4.91 12.52 7.09
C TYR A 227 -4.37 13.87 6.59
N HIS A 228 -4.03 13.97 5.30
CA HIS A 228 -3.44 15.18 4.74
C HIS A 228 -4.53 16.19 4.34
N PRO A 229 -4.49 17.46 4.79
CA PRO A 229 -5.56 18.44 4.61
C PRO A 229 -5.82 18.86 3.15
N ALA A 230 -4.84 18.66 2.28
CA ALA A 230 -4.98 18.91 0.84
C ALA A 230 -5.59 17.72 0.05
N VAL A 231 -5.89 16.60 0.71
CA VAL A 231 -6.67 15.51 0.12
C VAL A 231 -8.14 15.74 0.49
N PRO A 232 -9.07 15.82 -0.49
CA PRO A 232 -10.45 16.22 -0.22
C PRO A 232 -11.24 15.30 0.72
N ALA A 233 -10.95 14.00 0.69
CA ALA A 233 -11.62 12.97 1.49
C ALA A 233 -10.65 11.79 1.74
N PRO A 234 -10.78 11.07 2.86
CA PRO A 234 -11.79 11.24 3.91
C PRO A 234 -11.50 12.39 4.91
N GLY A 235 -10.25 12.87 5.00
CA GLY A 235 -9.90 14.00 5.87
C GLY A 235 -9.93 13.68 7.36
N PHE A 236 -9.44 12.50 7.75
CA PHE A 236 -9.36 12.06 9.14
C PHE A 236 -8.43 12.95 9.97
N PRO A 237 -8.75 13.22 11.25
CA PRO A 237 -7.87 13.99 12.13
C PRO A 237 -6.62 13.16 12.49
N ILE A 238 -5.47 13.83 12.65
CA ILE A 238 -4.21 13.17 13.06
C ILE A 238 -4.37 12.40 14.39
N GLN A 239 -5.21 12.91 15.31
CA GLN A 239 -5.47 12.22 16.58
C GLN A 239 -5.99 10.79 16.35
N GLN A 240 -6.80 10.55 15.32
CA GLN A 240 -7.28 9.20 14.98
C GLN A 240 -6.12 8.26 14.61
N LEU A 241 -5.10 8.75 13.89
CA LEU A 241 -3.90 7.98 13.60
C LEU A 241 -3.08 7.69 14.86
N VAL A 242 -2.96 8.68 15.76
CA VAL A 242 -2.29 8.50 17.06
C VAL A 242 -2.99 7.43 17.88
N ASP A 243 -4.32 7.47 17.98
CA ASP A 243 -5.12 6.48 18.72
C ASP A 243 -4.93 5.06 18.15
N TRP A 244 -4.85 4.92 16.83
CA TRP A 244 -4.53 3.65 16.17
C TRP A 244 -3.12 3.14 16.50
N ILE A 245 -2.12 4.02 16.48
CA ILE A 245 -0.73 3.66 16.82
C ILE A 245 -0.64 3.22 18.29
N GLU A 246 -1.31 3.92 19.20
CA GLU A 246 -1.34 3.54 20.62
C GLU A 246 -2.01 2.18 20.84
N ARG A 247 -3.03 1.88 20.05
CA ARG A 247 -3.77 0.62 20.12
C ARG A 247 -3.00 -0.56 19.55
N VAL A 248 -2.51 -0.43 18.31
CA VAL A 248 -1.89 -1.53 17.55
C VAL A 248 -0.43 -1.74 17.97
N GLY A 249 0.24 -0.64 18.34
CA GLY A 249 1.66 -0.63 18.65
C GLY A 249 2.52 -0.36 17.40
N PRO A 250 3.59 0.45 17.52
CA PRO A 250 4.45 0.81 16.39
C PRO A 250 5.17 -0.40 15.76
N GLU A 251 5.29 -1.52 16.45
CA GLU A 251 5.85 -2.77 15.95
C GLU A 251 4.94 -3.52 14.96
N ARG A 252 3.67 -3.15 14.87
CA ARG A 252 2.69 -3.72 13.93
C ARG A 252 2.00 -2.68 13.05
N THR A 253 2.39 -1.42 13.14
CA THR A 253 1.88 -0.35 12.27
C THR A 253 2.86 0.00 11.17
N VAL A 254 2.36 0.29 9.96
CA VAL A 254 3.11 0.99 8.91
C VAL A 254 2.34 2.22 8.47
N ILE A 255 3.09 3.20 7.97
CA ILE A 255 2.52 4.46 7.49
C ILE A 255 3.09 4.72 6.11
N ASP A 256 2.22 4.68 5.11
CA ASP A 256 2.56 4.76 3.70
C ASP A 256 1.79 5.92 3.06
N SER A 257 2.10 6.28 1.81
CA SER A 257 1.53 7.51 1.27
C SER A 257 0.11 7.36 0.71
N ASP A 258 -0.16 6.33 -0.10
CA ASP A 258 -1.31 6.21 -1.00
C ASP A 258 -1.51 7.50 -1.82
N LEU A 259 -0.38 8.09 -2.26
CA LEU A 259 -0.34 9.35 -3.00
C LEU A 259 0.23 9.19 -4.40
N GLY A 260 0.06 10.24 -5.21
CA GLY A 260 0.46 10.29 -6.63
C GLY A 260 -0.73 10.42 -7.58
N GLN A 261 -1.96 10.45 -7.07
CA GLN A 261 -3.14 10.88 -7.83
C GLN A 261 -2.96 12.34 -8.30
N LYS A 262 -3.48 12.68 -9.49
CA LYS A 262 -3.25 13.96 -10.17
C LYS A 262 -3.50 15.22 -9.30
N THR A 263 -4.53 15.20 -8.45
CA THR A 263 -4.95 16.34 -7.64
C THR A 263 -4.38 16.35 -6.23
N ASN A 264 -3.88 15.21 -5.75
CA ASN A 264 -3.40 15.05 -4.39
C ASN A 264 -1.94 15.54 -4.25
N PRO A 265 -1.44 15.74 -3.02
CA PRO A 265 -0.03 16.05 -2.78
C PRO A 265 0.94 15.01 -3.38
N LEU A 266 2.20 15.40 -3.51
CA LEU A 266 3.26 14.44 -3.80
C LEU A 266 3.48 13.52 -2.59
N PRO A 267 3.89 12.26 -2.80
CA PRO A 267 4.18 11.31 -1.72
C PRO A 267 5.05 11.89 -0.61
N VAL A 268 6.18 12.54 -0.95
CA VAL A 268 7.07 13.13 0.06
C VAL A 268 6.44 14.30 0.82
N ASP A 269 5.54 15.05 0.20
CA ASP A 269 4.83 16.14 0.90
C ASP A 269 3.89 15.56 1.97
N GLY A 270 3.26 14.42 1.67
CA GLY A 270 2.53 13.61 2.64
C GLY A 270 3.39 13.19 3.83
N TYR A 271 4.57 12.62 3.55
CA TYR A 271 5.53 12.22 4.60
C TYR A 271 5.96 13.38 5.47
N ILE A 272 6.33 14.52 4.88
CA ILE A 272 6.76 15.70 5.65
C ILE A 272 5.65 16.18 6.57
N TYR A 273 4.42 16.29 6.06
CA TYR A 273 3.29 16.77 6.85
C TYR A 273 2.91 15.78 7.96
N VAL A 274 2.56 14.54 7.60
CA VAL A 274 1.99 13.57 8.56
C VAL A 274 3.01 13.19 9.63
N ILE A 275 4.28 12.99 9.26
CA ILE A 275 5.30 12.65 10.27
C ILE A 275 5.59 13.81 11.20
N GLN A 276 5.62 15.06 10.71
CA GLN A 276 5.71 16.23 11.59
C GLN A 276 4.53 16.27 12.57
N GLN A 277 3.31 16.01 12.08
CA GLN A 277 2.13 15.99 12.94
C GLN A 277 2.21 14.90 14.01
N LEU A 278 2.67 13.69 13.69
CA LEU A 278 2.85 12.63 14.70
C LEU A 278 3.85 13.02 15.79
N LEU A 279 4.97 13.64 15.42
CA LEU A 279 5.96 14.13 16.37
C LEU A 279 5.37 15.23 17.27
N ASP A 280 4.61 16.16 16.69
CA ASP A 280 3.93 17.23 17.44
C ASP A 280 2.86 16.70 18.41
N HIS A 281 2.24 15.56 18.10
CA HIS A 281 1.31 14.85 18.97
C HIS A 281 2.01 13.91 19.97
N GLY A 282 3.35 13.90 20.01
CA GLY A 282 4.13 13.20 21.02
C GLY A 282 4.51 11.75 20.69
N VAL A 283 4.25 11.28 19.46
CA VAL A 283 4.78 9.99 18.99
C VAL A 283 6.31 10.07 18.94
N LYS A 284 7.00 9.11 19.54
CA LYS A 284 8.46 9.16 19.67
C LYS A 284 9.12 8.92 18.31
N GLU A 285 10.21 9.62 18.03
CA GLU A 285 11.00 9.44 16.79
C GLU A 285 11.36 7.98 16.52
N LYS A 286 11.72 7.21 17.56
CA LYS A 286 12.05 5.78 17.42
C LYS A 286 10.86 4.94 16.94
N ASP A 287 9.66 5.30 17.36
CA ASP A 287 8.42 4.58 17.07
C ASP A 287 7.98 4.93 15.64
N VAL A 288 8.08 6.21 15.25
CA VAL A 288 7.95 6.66 13.86
C VAL A 288 8.88 5.86 12.93
N ARG A 289 10.17 5.77 13.27
CA ARG A 289 11.16 5.04 12.47
C ARG A 289 10.91 3.52 12.44
N GLN A 290 10.32 2.95 13.48
CA GLN A 290 9.89 1.56 13.44
C GLN A 290 8.83 1.36 12.34
N MET A 291 7.83 2.25 12.30
CA MET A 291 6.70 2.16 11.36
C MET A 291 7.10 2.44 9.89
N ILE A 292 7.88 3.49 9.63
CA ILE A 292 8.16 3.94 8.24
C ILE A 292 9.48 3.44 7.65
N CYS A 293 10.37 2.86 8.47
CA CYS A 293 11.66 2.34 7.99
C CYS A 293 11.77 0.82 8.17
N ARG A 294 11.57 0.32 9.39
CA ARG A 294 11.89 -1.08 9.71
C ARG A 294 10.79 -2.04 9.26
N ASN A 295 9.55 -1.77 9.68
CA ASN A 295 8.40 -2.57 9.32
C ASN A 295 8.20 -2.58 7.79
N THR A 296 8.27 -1.42 7.15
CA THR A 296 8.15 -1.28 5.69
C THR A 296 9.31 -1.94 4.95
N ALA A 297 10.57 -1.82 5.42
CA ALA A 297 11.69 -2.55 4.83
C ALA A 297 11.55 -4.07 4.95
N PHE A 298 11.06 -4.58 6.09
CA PHE A 298 10.76 -6.00 6.27
C PHE A 298 9.68 -6.48 5.28
N LEU A 299 8.56 -5.76 5.21
CA LEU A 299 7.44 -6.09 4.32
C LEU A 299 7.83 -6.05 2.85
N LEU A 300 8.66 -5.08 2.43
CA LEU A 300 9.18 -5.02 1.06
C LEU A 300 10.21 -6.13 0.75
N GLY A 301 10.75 -6.79 1.77
CA GLY A 301 11.79 -7.81 1.63
C GLY A 301 13.20 -7.25 1.50
N LEU A 302 13.43 -6.04 2.03
CA LEU A 302 14.76 -5.44 2.19
C LEU A 302 15.45 -5.87 3.50
N GLU A 303 14.67 -6.40 4.45
CA GLU A 303 15.13 -6.96 5.71
C GLU A 303 14.41 -8.30 6.00
N GLU A 304 15.06 -9.19 6.77
CA GLU A 304 14.49 -10.49 7.14
C GLU A 304 13.62 -10.43 8.41
N SER A 305 13.72 -9.35 9.17
CA SER A 305 12.95 -9.09 10.39
C SER A 305 12.53 -7.62 10.45
N ALA A 306 11.36 -7.36 11.01
CA ALA A 306 10.90 -6.03 11.40
C ALA A 306 11.59 -5.52 12.67
#